data_AF-A0A9E5E0C7-F1
#
_entry.id   AF-A0A9E5E0C7-F1
#
_cell.length_a   1.000
_cell.length_b   1.000
_cell.length_c   1.000
_cell.angle_alpha   90.00
_cell.angle_beta   90.00
_cell.angle_gamma   90.00
#
_symmetry.space_group_name_H-M   'P 1'
#
loop_
_entity.id
_entity.type
_entity.pdbx_description
1 polymer ?
#
loop_
_entity_poly.entity_id
_entity_poly.type
_entity_poly.pdbx_seq_one_letter_code
_entity_poly.pdbx_strand_id
1 'polypeptide(L)'
;MKDKQLEKNIQKLEAFLETWKQFNHYLQRSFRGETFTDEDEDAFLDLKSTIAQEYETVMMALAPEVEKDEKTLRILIDAPSLRSIRDASEGMSRRVESEWHTTFIKLQTSLGRLKAKRIQLASVSSIGVVTGRVMQNPIVILFIIVVIGAAIYRVCDATGILKSRNSLQTEAQPQRNP
;
A
#
# COMPACT_ATOMS: atom_id res chain seq x y z
N MET A 1 1.69 14.55 0.12
CA MET A 1 0.32 14.51 0.70
C MET A 1 -0.33 13.13 0.58
N LYS A 2 -0.18 12.40 -0.54
CA LYS A 2 -0.74 11.04 -0.72
C LYS A 2 -0.30 10.03 0.35
N ASP A 3 0.96 10.06 0.78
CA ASP A 3 1.44 9.17 1.84
C ASP A 3 0.76 9.41 3.20
N LYS A 4 0.46 10.67 3.54
CA LYS A 4 -0.24 11.00 4.79
C LYS A 4 -1.69 10.49 4.78
N GLN A 5 -2.35 10.51 3.63
CA GLN A 5 -3.70 9.95 3.51
C GLN A 5 -3.67 8.42 3.56
N LEU A 6 -2.70 7.80 2.88
CA LEU A 6 -2.51 6.35 2.92
C LEU A 6 -2.24 5.86 4.35
N GLU A 7 -1.36 6.54 5.09
CA GLU A 7 -1.06 6.18 6.48
C GLU A 7 -2.28 6.34 7.40
N LYS A 8 -3.06 7.42 7.22
CA LYS A 8 -4.34 7.58 7.92
C LYS A 8 -5.32 6.45 7.60
N ASN A 9 -5.39 6.02 6.34
CA ASN A 9 -6.28 4.93 5.93
C ASN A 9 -5.83 3.59 6.55
N ILE A 10 -4.52 3.33 6.60
CA ILE A 10 -3.95 2.15 7.28
C ILE A 10 -4.33 2.16 8.76
N GLN A 11 -4.09 3.28 9.46
CA GLN A 11 -4.40 3.41 10.88
C GLN A 11 -5.89 3.20 11.18
N LYS A 12 -6.78 3.78 10.36
CA LYS A 12 -8.24 3.60 10.51
C LYS A 12 -8.65 2.14 10.34
N LEU A 13 -8.10 1.45 9.34
CA LEU A 13 -8.42 0.05 9.08
C LEU A 13 -7.85 -0.87 10.18
N GLU A 14 -6.65 -0.57 10.69
CA GLU A 14 -6.06 -1.31 11.83
C GLU A 14 -6.89 -1.15 13.09
N ALA A 15 -7.31 0.07 13.42
CA ALA A 15 -8.18 0.33 14.57
C ALA A 15 -9.49 -0.46 14.45
N PHE A 16 -10.16 -0.37 13.29
CA PHE A 16 -11.40 -1.11 13.05
C PHE A 16 -11.22 -2.63 13.14
N LEU A 17 -10.09 -3.17 12.66
CA LEU A 17 -9.79 -4.60 12.77
C LEU A 17 -9.64 -5.05 14.23
N GLU A 18 -9.12 -4.21 15.12
CA GLU A 18 -9.07 -4.51 16.55
C GLU A 18 -10.47 -4.49 17.18
N THR A 19 -11.29 -3.49 16.84
CA THR A 19 -12.70 -3.43 17.27
C THR A 19 -13.48 -4.67 16.79
N TRP A 20 -13.25 -5.10 15.53
CA TRP A 20 -13.88 -6.29 14.95
C TRP A 20 -13.47 -7.60 15.63
N LYS A 21 -12.22 -7.69 16.13
CA LYS A 21 -11.76 -8.83 16.95
C LYS A 21 -12.39 -8.83 18.34
N GLN A 22 -12.56 -7.67 18.96
CA GLN A 22 -13.27 -7.56 20.25
C GLN A 22 -14.71 -8.05 20.13
N PHE A 23 -15.37 -7.75 19.01
CA PHE A 23 -16.71 -8.28 18.74
C PHE A 23 -16.72 -9.81 18.65
N ASN A 24 -15.74 -10.41 17.96
CA ASN A 24 -15.60 -11.85 17.93
C ASN A 24 -15.38 -12.46 19.32
N HIS A 25 -14.65 -11.77 20.19
CA HIS A 25 -14.45 -12.25 21.55
C HIS A 25 -15.78 -12.44 22.28
N TYR A 26 -16.69 -11.47 22.19
CA TYR A 26 -18.05 -11.59 22.72
C TYR A 26 -18.84 -12.71 22.05
N LEU A 27 -18.81 -12.81 20.72
CA LEU A 27 -19.47 -13.90 19.99
C LEU A 27 -19.02 -15.27 20.50
N GLN A 28 -17.71 -15.48 20.61
CA GLN A 28 -17.12 -16.74 21.01
C GLN A 28 -17.43 -17.09 22.47
N ARG A 29 -17.42 -16.10 23.38
CA ARG A 29 -17.88 -16.29 24.76
C ARG A 29 -19.34 -16.73 24.79
N SER A 30 -20.17 -16.09 23.97
CA SER A 30 -21.60 -16.37 23.90
C SER A 30 -21.90 -17.75 23.31
N PHE A 31 -21.19 -18.16 22.25
CA PHE A 31 -21.32 -19.49 21.66
C PHE A 31 -20.91 -20.62 22.60
N ARG A 32 -19.98 -20.34 23.53
CA ARG A 32 -19.60 -21.29 24.60
C ARG A 32 -20.62 -21.36 25.74
N GLY A 33 -21.67 -20.53 25.72
CA GLY A 33 -22.67 -20.52 26.78
C GLY A 33 -22.23 -19.79 28.05
N GLU A 34 -21.23 -18.91 27.97
CA GLU A 34 -20.80 -18.12 29.12
C GLU A 34 -21.94 -17.21 29.63
N THR A 35 -21.95 -16.96 30.93
CA THR A 35 -22.87 -15.99 31.56
C THR A 35 -22.31 -14.58 31.44
N PHE A 36 -23.18 -13.63 31.16
CA PHE A 36 -22.83 -12.22 31.02
C PHE A 36 -23.50 -11.40 32.12
N THR A 37 -22.78 -10.38 32.58
CA THR A 37 -23.31 -9.34 33.46
C THR A 37 -24.11 -8.31 32.65
N ASP A 38 -24.85 -7.44 33.34
CA ASP A 38 -25.53 -6.33 32.65
C ASP A 38 -24.49 -5.35 32.07
N GLU A 39 -23.35 -5.16 32.74
CA GLU A 39 -22.24 -4.37 32.24
C GLU A 39 -21.59 -4.96 30.98
N ASP A 40 -21.50 -6.29 30.86
CA ASP A 40 -21.02 -6.95 29.64
C ASP A 40 -21.97 -6.68 28.46
N GLU A 41 -23.28 -6.70 28.70
CA GLU A 41 -24.31 -6.45 27.68
C GLU A 41 -24.25 -4.99 27.21
N ASP A 42 -24.17 -4.02 28.12
CA ASP A 42 -24.01 -2.60 27.78
C ASP A 42 -22.73 -2.36 26.96
N ALA A 43 -21.60 -2.92 27.39
CA ALA A 43 -20.34 -2.83 26.66
C ALA A 43 -20.42 -3.44 25.25
N PHE A 44 -21.16 -4.54 25.09
CA PHE A 44 -21.40 -5.17 23.80
C PHE A 44 -22.24 -4.28 22.87
N LEU A 45 -23.29 -3.64 23.37
CA LEU A 45 -24.13 -2.73 22.59
C LEU A 45 -23.38 -1.47 22.17
N ASP A 46 -22.54 -0.92 23.05
CA ASP A 46 -21.65 0.19 22.73
C ASP A 46 -20.62 -0.19 21.67
N LEU A 47 -20.04 -1.39 21.79
CA LEU A 47 -19.11 -1.93 20.80
C LEU A 47 -19.78 -2.07 19.42
N LYS A 48 -21.01 -2.58 19.35
CA LYS A 48 -21.77 -2.68 18.10
C LYS A 48 -22.00 -1.31 17.46
N SER A 49 -22.37 -0.32 18.26
CA SER A 49 -22.58 1.06 17.79
C SER A 49 -21.29 1.65 17.24
N THR A 50 -20.17 1.42 17.93
CA THR A 50 -18.83 1.82 17.48
C THR A 50 -18.47 1.16 16.16
N ILE A 51 -18.68 -0.15 16.01
CA ILE A 51 -18.39 -0.89 14.77
C ILE A 51 -19.22 -0.34 13.60
N ALA A 52 -20.51 -0.07 13.79
CA ALA A 52 -21.34 0.47 12.72
C ALA A 52 -20.81 1.82 12.20
N GLN A 53 -20.38 2.70 13.11
CA GLN A 53 -19.83 4.02 12.77
C GLN A 53 -18.44 3.93 12.13
N GLU A 54 -17.56 3.11 12.70
CA GLU A 54 -16.20 2.90 12.18
C GLU A 54 -16.23 2.23 10.80
N TYR A 55 -17.14 1.27 10.59
CA TYR A 55 -17.28 0.59 9.31
C TYR A 55 -17.57 1.58 8.17
N GLU A 56 -18.54 2.48 8.34
CA GLU A 56 -18.82 3.51 7.33
C GLU A 56 -17.61 4.41 7.09
N THR A 57 -16.94 4.82 8.16
CA THR A 57 -15.73 5.67 8.07
C THR A 57 -14.61 4.98 7.29
N VAL A 58 -14.40 3.68 7.52
CA VAL A 58 -13.38 2.87 6.86
C VAL A 58 -13.77 2.63 5.39
N MET A 59 -15.02 2.26 5.11
CA MET A 59 -15.49 2.06 3.74
C MET A 59 -15.41 3.33 2.90
N MET A 60 -15.74 4.50 3.47
CA MET A 60 -15.54 5.79 2.79
C MET A 60 -14.06 6.07 2.49
N ALA A 61 -13.15 5.71 3.41
CA ALA A 61 -11.71 5.88 3.21
C ALA A 61 -11.12 4.92 2.18
N LEU A 62 -11.74 3.74 2.01
CA LEU A 62 -11.31 2.67 1.11
C LEU A 62 -12.12 2.58 -0.19
N ALA A 63 -13.07 3.49 -0.42
CA ALA A 63 -14.05 3.44 -1.50
C ALA A 63 -13.49 3.14 -2.92
N PRO A 64 -12.26 3.54 -3.31
CA PRO A 64 -11.71 3.15 -4.61
C PRO A 64 -11.19 1.70 -4.67
N GLU A 65 -10.97 1.04 -3.54
CA GLU A 65 -10.21 -0.20 -3.41
C GLU A 65 -11.02 -1.39 -2.86
N VAL A 66 -12.15 -1.10 -2.21
CA VAL A 66 -12.98 -2.09 -1.51
C VAL A 66 -14.44 -1.87 -1.87
N GLU A 67 -15.06 -2.91 -2.41
CA GLU A 67 -16.51 -2.96 -2.61
C GLU A 67 -17.19 -3.03 -1.24
N LYS A 68 -18.19 -2.17 -0.99
CA LYS A 68 -18.98 -2.21 0.23
C LYS A 68 -19.71 -3.55 0.32
N ASP A 69 -19.55 -4.26 1.43
CA ASP A 69 -20.22 -5.54 1.67
C ASP A 69 -21.31 -5.35 2.71
N GLU A 70 -22.57 -5.25 2.26
CA GLU A 70 -23.74 -5.13 3.13
C GLU A 70 -23.82 -6.29 4.16
N LYS A 71 -23.17 -7.42 3.90
CA LYS A 71 -23.15 -8.58 4.81
C LYS A 71 -22.45 -8.25 6.14
N THR A 72 -21.49 -7.33 6.16
CA THR A 72 -20.79 -6.97 7.41
C THR A 72 -21.75 -6.37 8.43
N LEU A 73 -22.65 -5.48 8.00
CA LEU A 73 -23.65 -4.88 8.89
C LEU A 73 -24.75 -5.86 9.27
N ARG A 74 -25.06 -6.84 8.39
CA ARG A 74 -26.04 -7.90 8.69
C ARG A 74 -25.66 -8.71 9.93
N ILE A 75 -24.37 -9.00 10.13
CA ILE A 75 -23.90 -9.73 11.32
C ILE A 75 -24.28 -9.00 12.63
N LEU A 76 -24.22 -7.66 12.62
CA LEU A 76 -24.61 -6.85 13.80
C LEU A 76 -26.12 -6.91 14.06
N ILE A 77 -26.92 -7.07 13.01
CA ILE A 77 -28.39 -7.22 13.11
C ILE A 77 -28.74 -8.61 13.63
N ASP A 78 -28.05 -9.65 13.15
CA ASP A 78 -28.26 -11.05 13.55
C ASP A 78 -27.89 -11.33 15.01
N ALA A 79 -27.08 -10.46 15.62
CA ALA A 79 -26.59 -10.57 16.98
C ALA A 79 -27.10 -9.43 17.89
N PRO A 80 -28.42 -9.28 18.14
CA PRO A 80 -28.98 -8.10 18.79
C PRO A 80 -28.50 -7.90 20.23
N SER A 81 -28.32 -8.99 21.00
CA SER A 81 -27.82 -9.01 22.39
C SER A 81 -26.96 -10.24 22.67
N LEU A 82 -26.12 -10.22 23.71
CA LEU A 82 -25.33 -11.40 24.09
C LEU A 82 -26.24 -12.58 24.45
N ARG A 83 -27.35 -12.32 25.15
CA ARG A 83 -28.36 -13.35 25.42
C ARG A 83 -28.92 -13.97 24.14
N SER A 84 -29.25 -13.16 23.13
CA SER A 84 -29.81 -13.68 21.87
C SER A 84 -28.84 -14.60 21.13
N ILE A 85 -27.55 -14.31 21.20
CA ILE A 85 -26.49 -15.08 20.55
C ILE A 85 -26.27 -16.39 21.30
N ARG A 86 -26.34 -16.35 22.63
CA ARG A 86 -26.24 -17.55 23.48
C ARG A 86 -27.39 -18.51 23.24
N ASP A 87 -28.60 -17.97 23.10
CA ASP A 87 -29.82 -18.74 22.90
C ASP A 87 -30.06 -19.08 21.40
N ALA A 88 -29.15 -18.66 20.51
CA ALA A 88 -29.22 -18.92 19.07
C ALA A 88 -29.00 -20.40 18.75
N SER A 89 -29.57 -20.85 17.63
CA SER A 89 -29.33 -22.21 17.14
C SER A 89 -27.88 -22.38 16.68
N GLU A 90 -27.35 -23.59 16.80
CA GLU A 90 -25.98 -23.91 16.34
C GLU A 90 -25.75 -23.51 14.86
N GLY A 91 -26.78 -23.66 14.02
CA GLY A 91 -26.73 -23.23 12.62
C GLY A 91 -26.57 -21.72 12.46
N MET A 92 -27.25 -20.91 13.28
CA MET A 92 -27.09 -19.45 13.29
C MET A 92 -25.70 -19.06 13.79
N SER A 93 -25.22 -19.66 14.88
CA SER A 93 -23.89 -19.39 15.45
C SER A 93 -22.78 -19.67 14.44
N ARG A 94 -22.82 -20.84 13.77
CA ARG A 94 -21.86 -21.19 12.71
C ARG A 94 -21.92 -20.24 11.51
N ARG A 95 -23.12 -19.78 11.13
CA ARG A 95 -23.28 -18.79 10.05
C ARG A 95 -22.63 -17.47 10.43
N VAL A 96 -22.97 -16.93 11.61
CA VAL A 96 -22.42 -15.67 12.13
C VAL A 96 -20.89 -15.73 12.21
N GLU A 97 -20.35 -16.84 12.73
CA GLU A 97 -18.90 -17.06 12.80
C GLU A 97 -18.24 -17.09 11.40
N SER A 98 -18.84 -17.80 10.46
CA SER A 98 -18.34 -17.89 9.08
C SER A 98 -18.37 -16.55 8.36
N GLU A 99 -19.46 -15.79 8.51
CA GLU A 99 -19.60 -14.45 7.92
C GLU A 99 -18.63 -13.45 8.56
N TRP A 100 -18.44 -13.54 9.88
CA TRP A 100 -17.46 -12.75 10.61
C TRP A 100 -16.04 -13.00 10.08
N HIS A 101 -15.67 -14.28 9.94
CA HIS A 101 -14.35 -14.67 9.46
C HIS A 101 -14.13 -14.23 8.01
N THR A 102 -15.12 -14.42 7.15
CA THR A 102 -15.06 -13.98 5.75
C THR A 102 -14.83 -12.47 5.64
N THR A 103 -15.55 -11.68 6.44
CA THR A 103 -15.37 -10.23 6.53
C THR A 103 -13.97 -9.87 7.01
N PHE A 104 -13.48 -10.54 8.06
CA PHE A 104 -12.15 -10.32 8.61
C PHE A 104 -11.05 -10.55 7.57
N ILE A 105 -11.11 -11.65 6.80
CA ILE A 105 -10.12 -11.94 5.75
C ILE A 105 -10.14 -10.89 4.63
N LYS A 106 -11.31 -10.41 4.21
CA LYS A 106 -11.44 -9.34 3.23
C LYS A 106 -10.77 -8.05 3.71
N LEU A 107 -11.01 -7.66 4.96
CA LEU A 107 -10.41 -6.48 5.57
C LEU A 107 -8.89 -6.61 5.72
N GLN A 108 -8.40 -7.77 6.17
CA GLN A 108 -6.96 -8.06 6.25
C GLN A 108 -6.27 -8.02 4.88
N THR A 109 -6.92 -8.56 3.85
CA THR A 109 -6.42 -8.50 2.47
C THR A 109 -6.32 -7.04 2.01
N SER A 110 -7.32 -6.22 2.33
CA SER A 110 -7.33 -4.79 2.01
C SER A 110 -6.22 -4.05 2.75
N LEU A 111 -5.98 -4.36 4.03
CA LEU A 111 -4.87 -3.80 4.79
C LEU A 111 -3.51 -4.18 4.17
N GLY A 112 -3.35 -5.43 3.75
CA GLY A 112 -2.16 -5.91 3.04
C GLY A 112 -1.90 -5.11 1.76
N ARG A 113 -2.94 -4.84 0.96
CA ARG A 113 -2.84 -4.02 -0.26
C ARG A 113 -2.39 -2.59 0.05
N LEU A 114 -2.93 -1.96 1.09
CA LEU A 114 -2.52 -0.62 1.50
C LEU A 114 -1.07 -0.58 1.98
N LYS A 115 -0.65 -1.57 2.78
CA LYS A 115 0.74 -1.69 3.26
C LYS A 115 1.72 -1.92 2.11
N ALA A 116 1.35 -2.72 1.11
CA ALA A 116 2.14 -2.90 -0.11
C ALA A 116 2.28 -1.59 -0.89
N LYS A 117 1.19 -0.82 -1.05
CA LYS A 117 1.22 0.52 -1.68
C LYS A 117 2.15 1.48 -0.93
N ARG A 118 2.16 1.44 0.41
CA ARG A 118 3.06 2.26 1.23
C ARG A 118 4.53 1.96 0.91
N ILE A 119 4.89 0.68 0.80
CA ILE A 119 6.25 0.27 0.46
C ILE A 119 6.64 0.72 -0.96
N GLN A 120 5.72 0.60 -1.93
CA GLN A 120 5.96 1.06 -3.30
C GLN A 120 6.17 2.57 -3.39
N LEU A 121 5.40 3.38 -2.65
CA LEU A 121 5.58 4.83 -2.63
C LEU A 121 6.88 5.23 -1.92
N ALA A 122 7.26 4.53 -0.86
CA ALA A 122 8.52 4.76 -0.16
C ALA A 122 9.74 4.48 -1.05
N SER A 123 9.72 3.40 -1.84
CA SER A 123 10.83 3.05 -2.74
C SER A 123 11.00 4.04 -3.89
N VAL A 124 9.90 4.51 -4.50
CA VAL A 124 9.94 5.53 -5.56
C VAL A 124 10.47 6.86 -5.02
N SER A 125 10.05 7.28 -3.82
CA SER A 125 10.55 8.52 -3.20
C SER A 125 12.05 8.46 -2.92
N SER A 126 12.55 7.30 -2.48
CA SER A 126 13.96 7.09 -2.17
C SER A 126 14.85 7.22 -3.42
N ILE A 127 14.41 6.66 -4.56
CA ILE A 127 15.13 6.77 -5.84
C ILE A 127 15.15 8.22 -6.35
N GLY A 128 14.03 8.94 -6.23
CA GLY A 128 13.93 10.34 -6.63
C GLY A 128 14.83 11.26 -5.79
N VAL A 129 14.87 11.05 -4.47
CA VAL A 129 15.72 11.82 -3.55
C VAL A 129 17.20 11.52 -3.77
N VAL A 130 17.57 10.25 -4.00
CA VAL A 130 18.96 9.89 -4.31
C VAL A 130 19.39 10.52 -5.64
N THR A 131 18.56 10.45 -6.68
CA THR A 131 18.86 11.09 -7.98
C THR A 131 19.03 12.60 -7.86
N GLY A 132 18.14 13.27 -7.12
CA GLY A 132 18.23 14.72 -6.88
C GLY A 132 19.48 15.12 -6.09
N ARG A 133 19.87 14.33 -5.09
CA ARG A 133 21.07 14.59 -4.27
C ARG A 133 22.36 14.28 -5.04
N VAL A 134 22.33 13.30 -5.94
CA VAL A 134 23.42 12.99 -6.87
C VAL A 134 23.60 14.10 -7.91
N MET A 135 22.50 14.66 -8.44
CA MET A 135 22.54 15.83 -9.35
C MET A 135 22.92 17.15 -8.66
N GLN A 136 22.86 17.26 -7.33
CA GLN A 136 23.38 18.43 -6.62
C GLN A 136 24.91 18.43 -6.49
N ASN A 137 25.58 17.32 -6.78
CA ASN A 137 27.05 17.24 -6.73
C ASN A 137 27.65 17.53 -8.11
N PRO A 138 28.23 18.73 -8.34
CA PRO A 138 28.80 19.10 -9.64
C PRO A 138 29.94 18.17 -10.06
N ILE A 139 30.65 17.57 -9.09
CA ILE A 139 31.72 16.60 -9.32
C ILE A 139 31.17 15.30 -9.93
N VAL A 140 30.01 14.82 -9.45
CA VAL A 140 29.40 13.58 -9.96
C VAL A 140 28.84 13.80 -11.36
N ILE A 141 28.25 14.97 -11.63
CA ILE A 141 27.83 15.36 -12.98
C ILE A 141 29.02 15.37 -13.94
N LEU A 142 30.14 15.98 -13.55
CA LEU A 142 31.37 15.98 -14.34
C LEU A 142 31.86 14.56 -14.63
N PHE A 143 31.85 13.69 -13.62
CA PHE A 143 32.26 12.30 -13.79
C PHE A 143 31.36 11.55 -14.78
N ILE A 144 30.04 11.71 -14.69
CA ILE A 144 29.08 11.12 -15.63
C ILE A 144 29.32 11.64 -17.06
N ILE A 145 29.52 12.95 -17.22
CA ILE A 145 29.81 13.57 -18.54
C ILE A 145 31.12 13.02 -19.13
N VAL A 146 32.18 12.88 -18.32
CA VAL A 146 33.46 12.33 -18.76
C VAL A 146 33.31 10.87 -19.20
N VAL A 147 32.58 10.05 -18.45
CA VAL A 147 32.35 8.63 -18.79
C VAL A 147 31.53 8.50 -20.07
N ILE A 148 30.45 9.27 -20.22
CA ILE A 148 29.64 9.29 -21.45
C ILE A 148 30.47 9.79 -22.64
N GLY A 149 31.24 10.86 -22.46
CA GLY A 149 32.13 11.40 -23.49
C GLY A 149 33.19 10.39 -23.93
N ALA A 150 33.80 9.66 -22.99
CA ALA A 150 34.77 8.60 -23.29
C ALA A 150 34.12 7.42 -24.02
N ALA A 151 32.89 7.05 -23.66
CA ALA A 151 32.13 6.00 -24.34
C ALA A 151 31.79 6.40 -25.79
N ILE A 152 31.29 7.63 -25.99
CA ILE A 152 31.02 8.19 -27.32
C ILE A 152 32.30 8.26 -28.14
N TYR A 153 33.41 8.72 -27.55
CA TYR A 153 34.71 8.77 -28.22
C TYR A 153 35.14 7.38 -28.72
N ARG A 154 35.03 6.35 -27.88
CA ARG A 154 35.35 4.97 -28.29
C ARG A 154 34.44 4.46 -29.41
N VAL A 155 33.16 4.80 -29.38
CA VAL A 155 32.22 4.41 -30.45
C VAL A 155 32.52 5.15 -31.75
N CYS A 156 32.84 6.44 -31.70
CA CYS A 156 33.22 7.25 -32.86
C CYS A 156 34.55 6.82 -33.47
N ASP A 157 35.51 6.40 -32.65
CA ASP A 157 36.79 5.83 -33.10
C ASP A 157 36.59 4.47 -33.78
N ALA A 158 35.79 3.59 -33.15
CA ALA A 158 35.45 2.27 -33.72
C ALA A 158 34.65 2.34 -35.04
N THR A 159 33.87 3.40 -35.24
CA THR A 159 33.06 3.62 -36.46
C THR A 159 33.80 4.41 -37.55
N GLY A 160 35.05 4.85 -37.30
CA GLY A 160 35.93 5.42 -38.33
C GLY A 160 35.58 6.83 -38.82
N ILE A 161 34.62 7.52 -38.19
CA ILE A 161 34.12 8.84 -38.62
C ILE A 161 35.20 9.94 -38.49
N LEU A 162 36.16 9.80 -37.57
CA LEU A 162 37.20 10.82 -37.33
C LEU A 162 38.35 10.83 -38.35
N LYS A 163 38.48 9.83 -39.23
CA LYS A 163 39.66 9.70 -40.11
C LYS A 163 39.68 10.65 -41.33
N SER A 164 38.58 11.36 -41.60
CA SER A 164 38.43 12.16 -42.85
C SER A 164 39.10 13.55 -42.85
N ARG A 165 39.69 14.02 -41.73
CA ARG A 165 40.13 15.42 -41.63
C ARG A 165 41.62 15.69 -41.84
N ASN A 166 42.47 14.66 -41.88
CA ASN A 166 43.94 14.81 -41.97
C ASN A 166 44.52 14.68 -43.40
N SER A 167 43.71 14.46 -44.43
CA SER A 167 44.20 14.24 -45.81
C SER A 167 44.27 15.49 -46.69
N LEU A 168 43.89 16.68 -46.21
CA LEU A 168 43.82 17.90 -47.04
C LEU A 168 45.03 18.86 -46.91
N GLN A 169 46.10 18.49 -46.19
CA GLN A 169 47.22 19.40 -45.94
C GLN A 169 48.55 19.01 -46.61
N THR A 170 48.59 17.95 -47.43
CA THR A 170 49.86 17.42 -47.99
C THR A 170 50.08 17.70 -49.49
N GLU A 171 49.22 18.46 -50.17
CA GLU A 171 49.41 18.87 -51.58
C GLU A 171 49.57 20.39 -51.71
N ALA A 172 50.71 20.94 -51.27
CA ALA A 172 51.13 22.28 -51.68
C ALA A 172 52.64 22.46 -51.55
N GLN A 173 53.43 21.88 -52.46
CA GLN A 173 54.71 22.47 -52.86
C GLN A 173 54.89 22.42 -54.38
N PRO A 174 55.10 23.58 -55.05
CA PRO A 174 55.24 23.64 -56.49
C PRO A 174 56.67 23.38 -56.94
N GLN A 175 56.79 22.76 -58.11
CA GLN A 175 58.01 22.50 -58.87
C GLN A 175 58.85 23.76 -59.12
N ARG A 176 60.18 23.62 -59.14
CA ARG A 176 61.07 24.55 -59.85
C ARG A 176 62.30 23.82 -60.41
N ASN A 177 62.31 23.62 -61.73
CA ASN A 177 63.52 23.36 -62.54
C ASN A 177 64.32 24.66 -62.72
N PRO A 178 65.60 24.55 -63.05
CA PRO A 178 66.02 24.88 -64.42
C PRO A 178 66.62 23.70 -65.18
#